data_AF-A0A7W7PWV4-F1
#
_entry.id   AF-A0A7W7PWV4-F1
#
_cell.length_a   1.000
_cell.length_b   1.000
_cell.length_c   1.000
_cell.angle_alpha   90.00
_cell.angle_beta   90.00
_cell.angle_gamma   90.00
#
_symmetry.space_group_name_H-M   'P 1'
#
loop_
_entity.id
_entity.type
_entity.pdbx_description
1 polymer ?
#
loop_
_entity_poly.entity_id
_entity_poly.type
_entity_poly.pdbx_seq_one_letter_code
_entity_poly.pdbx_strand_id
1 'polypeptide(L)'
;MKITVTVEEPTDAFRSELLELLGRHAAAVEVDADWTPERAERYYRALPPRAARIIREAAQRGGYVPADALREDGKGLRGHSGPLTTTLLKGVKEGWLPQGIEQPLIYHGPGYGPVAGYQLRDDVRDFFALAVVRTLADGKPGPGSAG
;
A
#
# COMPACT_ATOMS: atom_id res chain seq x y z
N MET A 1 -20.58 21.69 -9.56
CA MET A 1 -20.72 20.40 -10.27
C MET A 1 -19.47 19.58 -9.97
N LYS A 2 -19.60 18.30 -9.60
CA LYS A 2 -18.49 17.37 -9.40
C LYS A 2 -18.46 16.40 -10.58
N ILE A 3 -17.29 16.21 -11.19
CA ILE A 3 -17.10 15.30 -12.33
C ILE A 3 -16.02 14.30 -11.95
N THR A 4 -16.29 13.01 -12.18
CA THR A 4 -15.30 11.94 -12.09
C THR A 4 -15.01 11.45 -13.49
N VAL A 5 -13.73 11.41 -13.86
CA VAL A 5 -13.27 10.95 -15.18
C VAL A 5 -12.51 9.65 -14.99
N THR A 6 -12.98 8.57 -15.64
CA THR A 6 -12.27 7.29 -15.73
C THR A 6 -11.90 7.07 -17.18
N VAL A 7 -10.63 6.74 -17.43
CA VAL A 7 -10.12 6.52 -18.78
C VAL A 7 -9.41 5.19 -18.82
N GLU A 8 -9.97 4.27 -19.60
CA GLU A 8 -9.38 2.96 -19.84
C GLU A 8 -8.48 3.08 -21.07
N GLU A 9 -7.25 2.56 -20.95
CA GLU A 9 -6.27 2.50 -22.05
C GLU A 9 -6.02 3.85 -22.77
N PRO A 10 -5.64 4.93 -22.05
CA PRO A 10 -5.40 6.22 -22.69
C PRO A 10 -4.19 6.16 -23.62
N THR A 11 -4.26 6.87 -24.75
CA THR A 11 -3.08 7.16 -25.57
C THR A 11 -2.17 8.15 -24.82
N ASP A 12 -0.86 8.14 -25.12
CA ASP A 12 0.09 9.09 -24.50
C ASP A 12 -0.28 10.56 -24.77
N ALA A 13 -0.81 10.84 -25.96
CA ALA A 13 -1.30 12.17 -26.33
C ALA A 13 -2.49 12.59 -25.45
N PHE A 14 -3.52 11.73 -25.35
CA PHE A 14 -4.68 11.99 -24.50
C PHE A 14 -4.28 12.21 -23.04
N ARG A 15 -3.39 11.35 -22.51
CA ARG A 15 -2.88 11.46 -21.14
C ARG A 15 -2.17 12.80 -20.92
N SER A 16 -1.35 13.23 -21.87
CA SER A 16 -0.60 14.50 -21.77
C SER A 16 -1.54 15.70 -21.79
N GLU A 17 -2.51 15.72 -22.71
CA GLU A 17 -3.51 16.79 -22.83
C GLU A 17 -4.42 16.87 -21.59
N LEU A 18 -4.85 15.72 -21.05
CA LEU A 18 -5.64 15.67 -19.83
C LEU A 18 -4.85 16.20 -18.63
N LEU A 19 -3.59 15.78 -18.47
CA LEU A 19 -2.73 16.27 -17.39
C LEU A 19 -2.44 17.77 -17.51
N GLU A 20 -2.26 18.28 -18.72
CA GLU A 20 -2.10 19.72 -18.97
C GLU A 20 -3.37 20.50 -18.61
N LEU A 21 -4.54 19.99 -18.99
CA LEU A 21 -5.83 20.58 -18.62
C LEU A 21 -6.01 20.62 -17.09
N LEU A 22 -5.74 19.50 -16.41
CA LEU A 22 -5.84 19.41 -14.95
C LEU A 22 -4.81 20.35 -14.28
N GLY A 23 -3.60 20.45 -14.82
CA GLY A 23 -2.55 21.35 -14.35
C GLY A 23 -2.96 22.83 -14.42
N ARG A 24 -3.62 23.26 -15.51
CA ARG A 24 -4.13 24.62 -15.65
C ARG A 24 -5.18 25.01 -14.60
N HIS A 25 -5.87 24.02 -14.04
CA HIS A 25 -6.92 24.22 -13.05
C HIS A 25 -6.63 23.52 -11.72
N ALA A 26 -5.36 23.33 -11.36
CA ALA A 26 -4.93 22.53 -10.20
C ALA A 26 -5.64 22.90 -8.89
N ALA A 27 -5.95 24.19 -8.67
CA ALA A 27 -6.67 24.66 -7.48
C ALA A 27 -8.11 24.12 -7.36
N ALA A 28 -8.70 23.65 -8.47
CA ALA A 28 -10.03 23.04 -8.55
C ALA A 28 -9.98 21.53 -8.77
N VAL A 29 -8.78 20.92 -8.83
CA VAL A 29 -8.59 19.49 -9.04
C VAL A 29 -8.25 18.82 -7.71
N GLU A 30 -9.09 17.87 -7.33
CA GLU A 30 -8.83 16.97 -6.22
C GLU A 30 -8.43 15.60 -6.80
N VAL A 31 -7.27 15.10 -6.36
CA VAL A 31 -6.86 13.73 -6.68
C VAL A 31 -7.49 12.81 -5.65
N ASP A 32 -8.24 11.81 -6.11
CA ASP A 32 -8.67 10.70 -5.27
C ASP A 32 -7.44 9.92 -4.80
N ALA A 33 -7.05 10.18 -3.56
CA ALA A 33 -5.90 9.58 -2.88
C ALA A 33 -6.30 8.45 -1.93
N ASP A 34 -7.54 7.96 -2.01
CA ASP A 34 -8.04 6.93 -1.10
C ASP A 34 -7.52 5.54 -1.50
N TRP A 35 -7.54 4.61 -0.54
CA TRP A 35 -7.33 3.21 -0.89
C TRP A 35 -8.62 2.60 -1.45
N THR A 36 -8.45 1.79 -2.49
CA THR A 36 -9.51 0.89 -2.99
C THR A 36 -9.03 -0.56 -2.88
N PRO A 37 -9.93 -1.56 -2.96
CA PRO A 37 -9.53 -2.97 -3.01
C PRO A 37 -8.46 -3.26 -4.07
N GLU A 38 -8.58 -2.66 -5.25
CA GLU A 38 -7.68 -2.86 -6.39
C GLU A 38 -6.31 -2.24 -6.15
N ARG A 39 -6.27 -1.01 -5.60
CA ARG A 39 -5.02 -0.34 -5.20
C ARG A 39 -4.31 -1.17 -4.11
N ALA A 40 -5.06 -1.63 -3.10
CA ALA A 40 -4.52 -2.43 -2.00
C ALA A 40 -3.95 -3.78 -2.49
N GLU A 41 -4.66 -4.47 -3.39
CA GLU A 41 -4.20 -5.71 -4.00
C GLU A 41 -2.93 -5.52 -4.83
N ARG A 42 -2.90 -4.49 -5.69
CA ARG A 42 -1.73 -4.17 -6.50
C ARG A 42 -0.52 -3.81 -5.62
N TYR A 43 -0.72 -2.99 -4.59
CA TYR A 43 0.32 -2.62 -3.65
C TYR A 43 0.85 -3.84 -2.88
N TYR A 44 -0.05 -4.68 -2.33
CA TYR A 44 0.33 -5.89 -1.60
C TYR A 44 1.16 -6.85 -2.46
N ARG A 45 0.76 -7.07 -3.73
CA ARG A 45 1.52 -7.90 -4.68
C ARG A 45 2.88 -7.31 -5.05
N ALA A 46 3.04 -5.99 -5.00
CA ALA A 46 4.30 -5.31 -5.29
C ALA A 46 5.28 -5.30 -4.09
N LEU A 47 4.83 -5.68 -2.88
CA LEU A 47 5.68 -5.67 -1.71
C LEU A 47 6.71 -6.81 -1.72
N PRO A 48 7.95 -6.53 -1.27
CA PRO A 48 8.88 -7.60 -0.96
C PRO A 48 8.37 -8.51 0.16
N PRO A 49 8.81 -9.78 0.20
CA PRO A 49 8.34 -10.79 1.13
C PRO A 49 8.16 -10.38 2.59
N ARG A 50 9.20 -9.80 3.18
CA ARG A 50 9.22 -9.43 4.59
C ARG A 50 8.26 -8.29 4.93
N ALA A 51 8.03 -7.37 3.99
CA ALA A 51 7.08 -6.28 4.17
C ALA A 51 5.62 -6.75 3.96
N ALA A 52 5.39 -7.62 2.97
CA ALA A 52 4.09 -8.25 2.77
C ALA A 52 3.66 -9.07 3.99
N ARG A 53 4.61 -9.76 4.65
CA ARG A 53 4.34 -10.49 5.90
C ARG A 53 3.75 -9.59 6.98
N ILE A 54 4.17 -8.33 7.11
CA ILE A 54 3.61 -7.39 8.10
C ILE A 54 2.11 -7.19 7.85
N ILE A 55 1.74 -6.88 6.61
CA ILE A 55 0.33 -6.66 6.23
C ILE A 55 -0.49 -7.95 6.42
N ARG A 56 0.06 -9.10 6.02
CA ARG A 56 -0.60 -10.39 6.17
C ARG A 56 -0.88 -10.72 7.63
N GLU A 57 0.13 -10.59 8.50
CA GLU A 57 -0.02 -10.86 9.94
C GLU A 57 -0.99 -9.87 10.59
N ALA A 58 -0.90 -8.58 10.25
CA ALA A 58 -1.83 -7.57 10.74
C ALA A 58 -3.27 -7.90 10.32
N ALA A 59 -3.51 -8.21 9.05
CA ALA A 59 -4.83 -8.58 8.54
C ALA A 59 -5.40 -9.83 9.22
N GLN A 60 -4.58 -10.88 9.40
CA GLN A 60 -5.00 -12.11 10.07
C GLN A 60 -5.32 -11.93 11.56
N ARG A 61 -4.72 -10.93 12.21
CA ARG A 61 -4.90 -10.60 13.63
C ARG A 61 -5.91 -9.48 13.86
N GLY A 62 -6.76 -9.17 12.87
CA GLY A 62 -7.81 -8.17 13.00
C GLY A 62 -7.30 -6.72 12.95
N GLY A 63 -6.13 -6.48 12.36
CA GLY A 63 -5.59 -5.15 12.07
C GLY A 63 -4.27 -4.83 12.76
N TYR A 64 -3.89 -5.55 13.82
CA TYR A 64 -2.66 -5.26 14.58
C TYR A 64 -1.68 -6.44 14.58
N VAL A 65 -0.39 -6.15 14.43
CA VAL A 65 0.67 -7.13 14.67
C VAL A 65 1.75 -6.55 15.60
N PRO A 66 2.03 -7.19 16.75
CA PRO A 66 3.14 -6.80 17.60
C PRO A 66 4.46 -7.12 16.92
N ALA A 67 5.46 -6.28 17.13
CA ALA A 67 6.81 -6.45 16.60
C ALA A 67 7.40 -7.83 16.94
N ASP A 68 7.16 -8.33 18.13
CA ASP A 68 7.68 -9.61 18.60
C ASP A 68 7.18 -10.79 17.75
N ALA A 69 5.94 -10.71 17.23
CA ALA A 69 5.39 -11.73 16.32
C ALA A 69 6.02 -11.73 14.92
N LEU A 70 6.73 -10.64 14.56
CA LEU A 70 7.41 -10.49 13.27
C LEU A 70 8.88 -10.87 13.33
N ARG A 71 9.48 -10.93 14.52
CA ARG A 71 10.89 -11.33 14.67
C ARG A 71 11.04 -12.81 14.32
N GLU A 72 12.09 -13.11 13.56
CA GLU A 72 12.52 -14.48 13.26
C GLU A 72 13.82 -14.72 14.05
N ASP A 73 13.89 -15.82 14.80
CA ASP A 73 15.05 -16.35 15.55
C ASP A 73 16.30 -15.46 15.57
N GLY A 74 16.30 -14.46 16.45
CA GLY A 74 17.46 -13.61 16.75
C GLY A 74 17.74 -12.46 15.77
N LYS A 75 16.94 -12.27 14.71
CA LYS A 75 17.10 -11.13 13.77
C LYS A 75 16.18 -9.97 14.17
N GLY A 76 16.78 -8.80 14.35
CA GLY A 76 16.04 -7.57 14.63
C GLY A 76 15.20 -7.10 13.44
N LEU A 77 14.11 -6.38 13.69
CA LEU A 77 13.19 -5.87 12.67
C LEU A 77 13.75 -4.69 11.85
N ARG A 78 15.04 -4.37 11.99
CA ARG A 78 15.66 -3.27 11.24
C ARG A 78 15.51 -3.55 9.74
N GLY A 79 14.79 -2.69 9.04
CA GLY A 79 14.56 -2.77 7.60
C GLY A 79 13.32 -3.53 7.15
N HIS A 80 12.48 -4.03 8.07
CA HIS A 80 11.23 -4.72 7.67
C HIS A 80 10.16 -3.76 7.13
N SER A 81 10.14 -2.51 7.63
CA SER A 81 9.16 -1.49 7.24
C SER A 81 9.63 -0.56 6.13
N GLY A 82 10.94 -0.39 5.93
CA GLY A 82 11.50 0.44 4.85
C GLY A 82 10.89 0.12 3.48
N PRO A 83 10.74 -1.17 3.11
CA PRO A 83 10.11 -1.54 1.85
C PRO A 83 8.62 -1.13 1.70
N LEU A 84 7.88 -0.95 2.79
CA LEU A 84 6.50 -0.43 2.72
C LEU A 84 6.50 0.98 2.13
N THR A 85 7.39 1.84 2.65
CA THR A 85 7.57 3.21 2.17
C THR A 85 8.13 3.26 0.77
N THR A 86 9.18 2.47 0.46
CA THR A 86 9.78 2.52 -0.87
C THR A 86 8.86 1.97 -1.95
N THR A 87 8.08 0.92 -1.70
CA THR A 87 7.07 0.42 -2.66
C THR A 87 5.96 1.45 -2.88
N LEU A 88 5.52 2.16 -1.84
CA LEU A 88 4.50 3.20 -1.98
C LEU A 88 5.02 4.36 -2.85
N LEU A 89 6.21 4.85 -2.56
CA LEU A 89 6.85 5.91 -3.35
C LEU A 89 7.12 5.47 -4.79
N LYS A 90 7.52 4.21 -5.00
CA LYS A 90 7.67 3.64 -6.34
C LYS A 90 6.33 3.63 -7.08
N GLY A 91 5.23 3.27 -6.42
CA GLY A 91 3.92 3.24 -7.05
C GLY A 91 3.37 4.60 -7.44
N VAL A 92 3.64 5.62 -6.62
CA VAL A 92 3.35 7.01 -6.97
C VAL A 92 4.21 7.45 -8.16
N LYS A 93 5.51 7.18 -8.13
CA LYS A 93 6.44 7.54 -9.22
C LYS A 93 6.08 6.87 -10.55
N GLU A 94 5.64 5.61 -10.52
CA GLU A 94 5.23 4.84 -11.71
C GLU A 94 3.78 5.10 -12.10
N GLY A 95 3.03 5.90 -11.34
CA GLY A 95 1.67 6.34 -11.67
C GLY A 95 0.57 5.29 -11.48
N TRP A 96 0.84 4.20 -10.77
CA TRP A 96 -0.20 3.22 -10.42
C TRP A 96 -0.78 3.40 -9.01
N LEU A 97 -0.21 4.32 -8.22
CA LEU A 97 -0.86 4.93 -7.05
C LEU A 97 -1.00 6.43 -7.26
N PRO A 98 -2.06 7.05 -6.71
CA PRO A 98 -2.24 8.49 -6.75
C PRO A 98 -1.22 9.21 -5.86
N GLN A 99 -0.84 10.44 -6.26
CA GLN A 99 -0.09 11.35 -5.41
C GLN A 99 -0.88 11.64 -4.13
N GLY A 100 -0.21 11.65 -2.98
CA GLY A 100 -0.84 11.92 -1.69
C GLY A 100 -1.46 10.71 -1.01
N ILE A 101 -1.39 9.51 -1.62
CA ILE A 101 -1.83 8.29 -0.94
C ILE A 101 -1.03 8.09 0.34
N GLU A 102 -1.76 7.90 1.43
CA GLU A 102 -1.16 7.71 2.73
C GLU A 102 -0.78 6.24 2.97
N GLN A 103 0.19 6.01 3.86
CA GLN A 103 0.61 4.66 4.27
C GLN A 103 -0.56 3.87 4.88
N PRO A 104 -0.77 2.60 4.49
CA PRO A 104 -1.85 1.80 5.05
C PRO A 104 -1.60 1.34 6.48
N LEU A 105 -0.36 1.50 6.98
CA LEU A 105 0.07 1.08 8.31
C LEU A 105 0.48 2.27 9.18
N ILE A 106 0.05 2.24 10.44
CA ILE A 106 0.53 3.09 11.53
C ILE A 106 1.61 2.32 12.28
N TYR A 107 2.71 3.01 12.55
CA TYR A 107 3.85 2.48 13.30
C TYR A 107 3.70 2.83 14.78
N HIS A 108 3.61 1.82 15.64
CA HIS A 108 3.57 2.03 17.09
C HIS A 108 4.97 1.88 17.68
N GLY A 109 5.42 2.87 18.44
CA GLY A 109 6.71 2.84 19.13
C GLY A 109 7.03 4.18 19.81
N PRO A 110 8.09 4.26 20.61
CA PRO A 110 8.44 5.45 21.40
C PRO A 110 8.95 6.65 20.58
N GLY A 111 8.77 6.65 19.25
CA GLY A 111 9.33 7.64 18.32
C GLY A 111 10.84 7.47 18.06
N TYR A 112 11.62 7.22 19.12
CA TYR A 112 13.03 6.84 19.05
C TYR A 112 13.24 5.48 19.74
N GLY A 113 13.58 4.45 18.97
CA GLY A 113 13.77 3.09 19.48
C GLY A 113 13.11 2.01 18.62
N PRO A 114 13.06 0.76 19.10
CA PRO A 114 12.44 -0.33 18.36
C PRO A 114 10.94 -0.12 18.21
N VAL A 115 10.42 -0.42 17.02
CA VAL A 115 8.96 -0.46 16.76
C VAL A 115 8.34 -1.53 17.67
N ALA A 116 7.24 -1.17 18.33
CA ALA A 116 6.45 -2.04 19.20
C ALA A 116 5.41 -2.85 18.41
N GLY A 117 4.92 -2.32 17.29
CA GLY A 117 4.01 -3.03 16.39
C GLY A 117 3.55 -2.19 15.21
N TYR A 118 2.71 -2.81 14.38
CA TYR A 118 2.15 -2.24 13.17
C TYR A 118 0.63 -2.41 13.17
N GLN A 119 -0.09 -1.34 12.87
CA GLN A 119 -1.55 -1.31 12.82
C GLN A 119 -1.99 -0.94 11.41
N LEU A 120 -2.80 -1.77 10.76
CA LEU A 120 -3.56 -1.36 9.58
C LEU A 120 -4.54 -0.28 9.99
N ARG A 121 -4.55 0.84 9.28
CA ARG A 121 -5.57 1.85 9.56
C ARG A 121 -6.96 1.26 9.34
N ASP A 122 -7.91 1.73 10.15
CA ASP A 122 -9.26 1.17 10.18
C ASP A 122 -10.00 1.39 8.86
N ASP A 123 -9.76 2.52 8.19
CA ASP A 123 -10.35 2.89 6.90
C ASP A 123 -9.93 1.99 5.73
N VAL A 124 -8.82 1.26 5.86
CA VAL A 124 -8.25 0.43 4.77
C VAL A 124 -8.18 -1.05 5.11
N ARG A 125 -8.49 -1.42 6.36
CA ARG A 125 -8.27 -2.76 6.90
C ARG A 125 -8.90 -3.85 6.02
N ASP A 126 -10.15 -3.66 5.63
CA ASP A 126 -10.91 -4.64 4.86
C ASP A 126 -10.37 -4.80 3.43
N PHE A 127 -9.87 -3.72 2.82
CA PHE A 127 -9.24 -3.76 1.50
C PHE A 127 -7.96 -4.60 1.53
N PHE A 128 -7.15 -4.45 2.58
CA PHE A 128 -5.92 -5.22 2.75
C PHE A 128 -6.16 -6.67 3.15
N ALA A 129 -7.19 -6.94 3.96
CA ALA A 129 -7.60 -8.31 4.24
C ALA A 129 -8.05 -9.04 2.96
N LEU A 130 -8.84 -8.38 2.12
CA LEU A 130 -9.26 -8.91 0.82
C LEU A 130 -8.07 -9.13 -0.13
N ALA A 131 -7.13 -8.18 -0.20
CA ALA A 131 -5.90 -8.30 -1.01
C ALA A 131 -5.06 -9.53 -0.64
N VAL A 132 -4.92 -9.81 0.66
CA VAL A 132 -4.23 -10.99 1.18
C VAL A 132 -4.94 -12.27 0.73
N VAL A 133 -6.26 -12.35 0.92
CA VAL A 133 -7.06 -13.53 0.54
C VAL A 133 -6.97 -13.82 -0.95
N ARG A 134 -7.16 -12.80 -1.80
CA ARG A 134 -7.09 -12.94 -3.27
C ARG A 134 -5.74 -13.45 -3.72
N THR A 135 -4.66 -12.85 -3.20
CA THR A 135 -3.29 -13.24 -3.59
C THR A 135 -2.96 -14.68 -3.20
N LEU A 136 -3.47 -15.17 -2.05
CA LEU A 136 -3.30 -16.57 -1.63
C LEU A 136 -4.16 -17.54 -2.46
N ALA A 137 -5.37 -17.13 -2.84
CA ALA A 137 -6.29 -17.94 -3.65
C ALA A 137 -5.76 -18.17 -5.08
N ASP A 138 -5.03 -17.21 -5.65
CA ASP A 138 -4.44 -17.30 -7.00
C ASP A 138 -3.28 -18.32 -7.12
N GLY A 139 -2.96 -19.08 -6.05
CA GLY A 139 -1.85 -20.01 -6.01
C GLY A 139 -0.48 -19.35 -6.13
N LYS A 140 -0.42 -18.01 -6.21
CA LYS A 140 0.82 -17.28 -6.06
C LYS A 140 1.22 -17.38 -4.60
N PRO A 141 2.46 -17.83 -4.31
CA PRO A 141 2.99 -17.64 -2.99
C PRO A 141 2.85 -16.15 -2.67
N GLY A 142 2.07 -15.80 -1.64
CA GLY A 142 2.07 -14.44 -1.10
C GLY A 142 3.53 -14.04 -0.91
N PRO A 143 3.92 -12.76 -1.14
CA PRO A 143 5.33 -12.41 -1.27
C PRO A 143 6.08 -13.02 -0.09
N GLY A 144 6.93 -14.03 -0.34
CA GLY A 144 7.59 -14.81 0.71
C GLY A 144 7.08 -16.22 1.04
N SER A 145 6.42 -16.94 0.13
CA SER A 145 6.20 -18.39 0.29
C SER A 145 7.15 -19.28 -0.54
N ALA A 146 8.22 -18.70 -1.10
CA ALA A 146 9.34 -19.50 -1.59
C ALA A 146 10.21 -19.89 -0.38
N GLY A 147 10.16 -21.18 -0.03
CA GLY A 147 11.10 -21.82 0.89
C GLY A 147 12.50 -21.94 0.30
#